data_AF-W0SFI3-F1
#
_entry.id   AF-W0SFI3-F1
#
_cell.length_a   1.000
_cell.length_b   1.000
_cell.length_c   1.000
_cell.angle_alpha   90.00
_cell.angle_beta   90.00
_cell.angle_gamma   90.00
#
_symmetry.space_group_name_H-M   'P 1'
#
loop_
_entity.id
_entity.type
_entity.pdbx_description
1 polymer ?
#
loop_
_entity_poly.entity_id
_entity_poly.type
_entity_poly.pdbx_seq_one_letter_code
_entity_poly.pdbx_strand_id
1 'polypeptide(L)'
;MMEQRDILKINRQLLLLTRQMAQDMEAAELMTGLPKSVVKKIATLDMDEIEELAESVGVSLYTLRFSDPAFSRLLDMPREARSTYAEAAIAGNSRGGATFP
;
A
#
# COMPACT_ATOMS: atom_id res chain seq x y z
N MET A 1 -18.63 -12.24 -6.02
CA MET A 1 -17.68 -11.12 -6.24
C MET A 1 -16.34 -11.70 -6.68
N MET A 2 -16.04 -11.69 -7.98
CA MET A 2 -14.70 -12.08 -8.48
C MET A 2 -13.68 -10.96 -8.21
N GLU A 3 -14.09 -9.70 -8.33
CA GLU A 3 -13.23 -8.52 -8.22
C GLU A 3 -12.50 -8.40 -6.86
N GLN A 4 -13.17 -8.72 -5.75
CA GLN A 4 -12.57 -8.61 -4.41
C GLN A 4 -11.47 -9.66 -4.16
N ARG A 5 -11.62 -10.87 -4.72
CA ARG A 5 -10.56 -11.91 -4.67
C ARG A 5 -9.36 -11.55 -5.53
N ASP A 6 -9.59 -10.86 -6.64
CA ASP A 6 -8.53 -10.47 -7.56
C ASP A 6 -7.75 -9.27 -7.00
N ILE A 7 -8.41 -8.30 -6.37
CA ILE A 7 -7.76 -7.19 -5.64
C ILE A 7 -6.87 -7.72 -4.52
N LEU A 8 -7.36 -8.66 -3.71
CA LEU A 8 -6.58 -9.27 -2.65
C LEU A 8 -5.31 -9.95 -3.18
N LYS A 9 -5.42 -10.71 -4.27
CA LYS A 9 -4.26 -11.37 -4.90
C LYS A 9 -3.24 -10.36 -5.39
N ILE A 10 -3.69 -9.28 -6.03
CA ILE A 10 -2.83 -8.21 -6.55
C ILE A 10 -2.11 -7.53 -5.38
N ASN A 11 -2.82 -7.16 -4.32
CA ASN A 11 -2.25 -6.51 -3.14
C ASN A 11 -1.21 -7.39 -2.47
N ARG A 12 -1.52 -8.69 -2.26
CA ARG A 12 -0.58 -9.65 -1.70
C ARG A 12 0.68 -9.80 -2.56
N GLN A 13 0.52 -9.94 -3.88
CA GLN A 13 1.65 -10.05 -4.80
C GLN A 13 2.54 -8.81 -4.77
N LEU A 14 1.94 -7.61 -4.75
CA LEU A 14 2.68 -6.36 -4.68
C LEU A 14 3.48 -6.24 -3.38
N LEU A 15 2.86 -6.55 -2.23
CA LEU A 15 3.51 -6.47 -0.92
C LEU A 15 4.68 -7.46 -0.82
N LEU A 16 4.48 -8.70 -1.29
CA LEU A 16 5.53 -9.72 -1.31
C LEU A 16 6.68 -9.35 -2.25
N LEU A 17 6.37 -8.86 -3.45
CA LEU A 17 7.37 -8.37 -4.41
C LEU A 17 8.17 -7.22 -3.79
N THR A 18 7.49 -6.24 -3.20
CA THR A 18 8.13 -5.08 -2.56
C THR A 18 9.06 -5.50 -1.43
N ARG A 19 8.63 -6.45 -0.59
CA ARG A 19 9.45 -7.02 0.49
C ARG A 19 10.69 -7.74 -0.05
N GLN A 20 10.56 -8.49 -1.13
CA GLN A 20 11.70 -9.16 -1.78
C GLN A 20 12.68 -8.15 -2.39
N MET A 21 12.15 -7.10 -3.01
CA MET A 21 12.96 -6.06 -3.64
C MET A 21 13.64 -5.13 -2.63
N ALA A 22 13.19 -5.09 -1.37
CA ALA A 22 13.82 -4.28 -0.32
C ALA A 22 15.31 -4.63 -0.05
N GLN A 23 15.82 -5.72 -0.61
CA GLN A 23 17.26 -6.02 -0.67
C GLN A 23 18.05 -4.98 -1.47
N ASP A 24 17.43 -4.36 -2.48
CA ASP A 24 17.97 -3.24 -3.26
C ASP A 24 16.94 -2.10 -3.27
N MET A 25 17.16 -1.14 -2.36
CA MET A 25 16.23 -0.02 -2.15
C MET A 25 16.11 0.92 -3.35
N GLU A 26 17.12 1.00 -4.21
CA GLU A 26 17.07 1.85 -5.41
C GLU A 26 16.26 1.19 -6.51
N ALA A 27 16.51 -0.11 -6.75
CA ALA A 27 15.69 -0.88 -7.67
C ALA A 27 14.23 -0.98 -7.20
N ALA A 28 14.01 -1.14 -5.89
CA ALA A 28 12.67 -1.24 -5.32
C ALA A 28 11.85 0.04 -5.53
N GLU A 29 12.41 1.21 -5.25
CA GLU A 29 11.71 2.49 -5.47
C GLU A 29 11.36 2.70 -6.95
N LEU A 30 12.29 2.37 -7.85
CA LEU A 30 12.08 2.50 -9.29
C LEU A 30 10.98 1.56 -9.82
N MET A 31 11.00 0.29 -9.38
CA MET A 31 10.15 -0.77 -9.93
C MET A 31 8.76 -0.81 -9.29
N THR A 32 8.65 -0.46 -8.01
CA THR A 32 7.36 -0.41 -7.30
C THR A 32 6.71 0.97 -7.40
N GLY A 33 7.49 2.02 -7.66
CA GLY A 33 7.04 3.41 -7.61
C GLY A 33 6.69 3.89 -6.19
N LEU A 34 7.02 3.10 -5.16
CA LEU A 34 6.81 3.43 -3.76
C LEU A 34 8.06 4.12 -3.18
N PRO A 35 7.89 5.13 -2.31
CA PRO A 35 9.03 5.76 -1.64
C PRO A 35 9.86 4.74 -0.85
N LYS A 36 11.18 4.95 -0.76
CA LYS A 36 12.09 4.07 0.01
C LYS A 36 11.61 3.82 1.45
N SER A 37 10.96 4.77 2.10
CA SER A 37 10.48 4.59 3.49
C SER A 37 9.27 3.68 3.57
N VAL A 38 8.37 3.72 2.57
CA VAL A 38 7.28 2.76 2.41
C VAL A 38 7.83 1.36 2.17
N VAL A 39 8.81 1.22 1.27
CA VAL A 39 9.47 -0.07 1.00
C VAL A 39 10.12 -0.63 2.27
N LYS A 40 10.82 0.21 3.05
CA LYS A 40 11.40 -0.19 4.36
C LYS A 40 10.35 -0.70 5.33
N LYS A 41 9.20 -0.05 5.41
CA LYS A 41 8.10 -0.48 6.28
C LYS A 41 7.50 -1.80 5.83
N ILE A 42 7.30 -1.99 4.53
CA ILE A 42 6.81 -3.27 3.99
C ILE A 42 7.83 -4.38 4.25
N ALA A 43 9.13 -4.08 4.19
CA ALA A 43 10.19 -5.04 4.46
C ALA A 43 10.20 -5.55 5.90
N THR A 44 9.75 -4.73 6.86
CA THR A 44 9.66 -5.10 8.28
C THR A 44 8.42 -5.91 8.64
N LEU A 45 7.43 -5.99 7.75
CA LEU A 45 6.21 -6.75 8.00
C LEU A 45 6.47 -8.27 7.94
N ASP A 46 5.79 -9.00 8.82
CA ASP A 46 5.70 -10.46 8.74
C ASP A 46 4.65 -10.92 7.71
N MET A 47 4.52 -12.24 7.55
CA MET A 47 3.60 -12.79 6.56
C MET A 47 2.13 -12.60 6.94
N ASP A 48 1.81 -12.63 8.23
CA ASP A 48 0.43 -12.49 8.73
C ASP A 48 -0.01 -11.02 8.57
N GLU A 49 0.88 -10.07 8.85
CA GLU A 49 0.68 -8.63 8.63
C GLU A 49 0.51 -8.30 7.14
N ILE A 50 1.25 -8.97 6.25
CA ILE A 50 1.08 -8.80 4.80
C ILE A 50 -0.29 -9.30 4.34
N GLU A 51 -0.76 -10.44 4.86
CA GLU A 51 -2.08 -10.96 4.52
C GLU A 51 -3.20 -10.08 5.08
N GLU A 52 -3.07 -9.63 6.33
CA GLU A 52 -4.03 -8.70 6.93
C GLU A 52 -4.09 -7.37 6.15
N LEU A 53 -2.94 -6.84 5.73
CA LEU A 53 -2.89 -5.62 4.93
C LEU A 53 -3.53 -5.82 3.55
N ALA A 54 -3.25 -6.94 2.88
CA ALA A 54 -3.85 -7.27 1.58
C ALA A 54 -5.37 -7.46 1.66
N GLU A 55 -5.88 -8.01 2.77
CA GLU A 55 -7.31 -8.19 3.03
C GLU A 55 -8.03 -6.90 3.43
N SER A 56 -7.36 -6.04 4.20
CA SER A 56 -7.96 -4.82 4.76
C SER A 56 -8.08 -3.67 3.74
N VAL A 57 -7.32 -3.73 2.64
CA VAL A 57 -7.36 -2.72 1.59
C VAL A 57 -8.25 -3.21 0.45
N GLY A 58 -9.46 -2.64 0.35
CA GLY A 58 -10.45 -2.99 -0.68
C GLY A 58 -10.16 -2.45 -2.09
N VAL A 59 -9.02 -1.80 -2.28
CA VAL A 59 -8.55 -1.22 -3.55
C VAL A 59 -7.17 -1.75 -3.92
N SER A 60 -6.82 -1.69 -5.21
CA SER A 60 -5.48 -2.09 -5.65
C SER A 60 -4.43 -1.12 -5.12
N LEU A 61 -3.48 -1.63 -4.34
CA LEU A 61 -2.30 -0.88 -3.87
C LEU A 61 -1.40 -0.43 -5.03
N TYR A 62 -1.53 -1.02 -6.22
CA TYR A 62 -0.76 -0.66 -7.41
C TYR A 62 -1.11 0.75 -7.95
N THR A 63 -2.35 1.21 -7.76
CA THR A 63 -2.77 2.55 -8.21
C THR A 63 -2.49 3.63 -7.15
N LEU A 64 -2.05 3.22 -5.96
CA LEU A 64 -1.81 4.09 -4.82
C LEU A 64 -0.34 4.54 -4.79
N ARG A 65 -0.09 5.79 -5.21
CA ARG A 65 1.17 6.47 -4.88
C ARG A 65 1.10 7.00 -3.45
N PHE A 66 1.40 6.15 -2.48
CA PHE A 66 1.51 6.60 -1.10
C PHE A 66 2.74 7.50 -0.92
N SER A 67 2.55 8.63 -0.24
CA SER A 67 3.64 9.32 0.44
C SER A 67 3.90 8.65 1.79
N ASP A 68 5.12 8.77 2.33
CA ASP A 68 5.47 8.18 3.63
C ASP A 68 4.49 8.49 4.77
N PRO A 69 3.97 9.72 4.93
CA PRO A 69 3.00 10.01 5.99
C PRO A 69 1.67 9.27 5.79
N ALA A 70 1.23 9.13 4.54
CA ALA A 70 -0.03 8.47 4.21
C ALA A 70 0.05 6.95 4.45
N PHE A 71 1.16 6.31 4.06
CA PHE A 71 1.36 4.90 4.34
C PHE A 71 1.47 4.60 5.83
N SER A 72 2.17 5.47 6.57
CA SER A 72 2.29 5.34 8.03
C SER A 72 0.92 5.39 8.71
N ARG A 73 0.09 6.38 8.35
CA ARG A 73 -1.28 6.51 8.85
C ARG A 73 -2.15 5.31 8.51
N LEU A 74 -2.00 4.72 7.32
CA LEU A 74 -2.74 3.52 6.94
C LEU A 74 -2.42 2.33 7.87
N LEU A 75 -1.14 2.14 8.22
CA LEU A 75 -0.72 1.06 9.12
C LEU A 75 -1.26 1.27 10.55
N ASP A 76 -1.24 2.52 11.03
CA ASP A 76 -1.72 2.88 12.37
C ASP A 76 -3.26 2.87 12.50
N MET A 77 -3.99 2.78 11.39
CA MET A 77 -5.46 2.80 11.39
C MET A 77 -6.10 1.45 11.74
N PRO A 78 -7.29 1.48 12.39
CA PRO A 78 -8.10 0.28 12.58
C PRO A 78 -8.44 -0.39 11.25
N ARG A 79 -8.46 -1.73 11.23
CA ARG A 79 -8.70 -2.57 10.03
C ARG A 79 -9.90 -2.10 9.20
N GLU A 80 -10.98 -1.72 9.86
CA GLU A 80 -12.25 -1.28 9.26
C GLU A 80 -12.13 0.07 8.51
N ALA A 81 -11.20 0.94 8.92
CA ALA A 81 -11.02 2.27 8.35
C ALA A 81 -10.02 2.31 7.18
N ARG A 82 -9.21 1.24 7.01
CA ARG A 82 -8.13 1.18 6.02
C ARG A 82 -8.63 1.30 4.58
N SER A 83 -9.73 0.61 4.23
CA SER A 83 -10.31 0.70 2.87
C SER A 83 -10.79 2.11 2.54
N THR A 84 -11.56 2.72 3.45
CA THR A 84 -12.07 4.09 3.25
C THR A 84 -10.95 5.11 3.15
N TYR A 85 -9.88 4.98 3.94
CA TYR A 85 -8.72 5.85 3.84
C TYR A 85 -7.97 5.68 2.51
N ALA A 86 -7.77 4.43 2.06
CA ALA A 86 -7.14 4.15 0.78
C ALA A 86 -7.95 4.71 -0.40
N GLU A 87 -9.28 4.56 -0.37
CA GLU A 87 -10.19 5.16 -1.36
C GLU A 87 -10.11 6.69 -1.36
N ALA A 88 -10.10 7.32 -0.18
CA ALA A 88 -9.95 8.76 -0.05
C ALA A 88 -8.60 9.26 -0.56
N ALA A 89 -7.51 8.51 -0.34
CA ALA A 89 -6.18 8.83 -0.86
C ALA A 89 -6.13 8.76 -2.40
N ILE A 90 -6.80 7.77 -3.01
CA ILE A 90 -6.94 7.69 -4.48
C ILE A 90 -7.73 8.89 -5.02
N ALA A 91 -8.87 9.19 -4.40
CA ALA A 91 -9.75 10.29 -4.81
C ALA A 91 -9.06 11.67 -4.64
N GLY A 92 -8.25 11.84 -3.59
CA GLY A 92 -7.45 13.04 -3.35
C GLY A 92 -6.32 13.21 -4.37
N ASN A 93 -5.60 12.15 -4.71
CA ASN A 93 -4.54 12.17 -5.71
C ASN A 93 -5.04 12.42 -7.14
N SER A 94 -6.29 12.06 -7.43
CA SER A 94 -6.95 12.28 -8.73
C SER A 94 -7.24 13.76 -9.01
N ARG A 95 -7.24 14.63 -7.98
CA ARG A 95 -7.60 16.05 -8.10
C ARG A 95 -6.42 17.01 -8.23
N GLY A 96 -5.18 16.53 -8.33
CA GLY A 96 -4.04 17.38 -8.66
C GLY A 96 -3.89 18.57 -7.70
N GLY A 97 -3.81 18.29 -6.40
CA GLY A 97 -3.63 19.33 -5.40
C GLY A 97 -3.30 18.69 -4.07
N ALA A 98 -2.19 19.11 -3.48
CA ALA A 98 -1.82 18.77 -2.12
C ALA A 98 -3.00 18.95 -1.15
N THR A 99 -2.88 18.30 0.01
CA THR A 99 -3.62 18.49 1.27
C THR A 99 -4.80 17.55 1.51
N PHE A 100 -4.56 16.58 2.39
CA PHE A 100 -5.38 16.50 3.60
C PHE A 100 -4.45 16.42 4.83
N PRO A 101 -4.79 17.11 5.94
CA PRO A 101 -3.95 17.27 7.13
C PRO A 101 -3.69 15.96 7.88
#